data_AF-A0A520JM65-F1
#
_entry.id   AF-A0A520JM65-F1
#
_cell.length_a   1.000
_cell.length_b   1.000
_cell.length_c   1.000
_cell.angle_alpha   90.00
_cell.angle_beta   90.00
_cell.angle_gamma   90.00
#
_symmetry.space_group_name_H-M   'P 1'
#
loop_
_entity.id
_entity.type
_entity.pdbx_description
1 polymer ?
#
loop_
_entity_poly.entity_id
_entity_poly.type
_entity_poly.pdbx_seq_one_letter_code
_entity_poly.pdbx_strand_id
1 'polypeptide(L)'
;MAQFDVYRTPDGQLLLDCQADSLGLLGSRLVVPLIPLDQAPPRRAHLNPVFDIEGGLYAMVTQFAAALSRSELRTKVADLTAYRFDIIRAFDMMLTGV
;
A
#
# COMPACT_ATOMS: atom_id res chain seq x y z
N MET A 1 -0.26 -4.77 13.49
CA MET A 1 -0.29 -4.42 12.05
C MET A 1 -1.67 -4.74 11.58
N ALA A 2 -2.45 -3.69 11.36
CA ALA A 2 -3.79 -3.77 10.80
C ALA A 2 -3.73 -3.60 9.28
N GLN A 3 -4.71 -4.17 8.59
CA GLN A 3 -4.93 -3.91 7.18
C GLN A 3 -5.03 -2.40 6.93
N PHE A 4 -4.32 -1.91 5.92
CA PHE A 4 -4.21 -0.51 5.49
C PHE A 4 -3.38 0.42 6.37
N ASP A 5 -2.63 -0.13 7.33
CA ASP A 5 -1.52 0.60 7.95
C ASP A 5 -0.42 0.91 6.92
N VAL A 6 0.15 2.12 6.98
CA VAL A 6 1.33 2.50 6.20
C VAL A 6 2.58 2.44 7.08
N TYR A 7 3.62 1.78 6.58
CA TYR A 7 4.90 1.63 7.25
C TYR A 7 6.02 2.32 6.46
N ARG A 8 6.97 2.90 7.19
CA ARG A 8 8.23 3.41 6.65
C ARG A 8 9.34 2.38 6.89
N THR A 9 10.04 2.01 5.83
CA THR A 9 11.22 1.13 5.87
C THR A 9 12.47 1.92 6.29
N PRO A 10 13.58 1.23 6.67
CA PRO A 10 14.83 1.91 7.04
C PRO A 10 15.44 2.80 5.94
N ASP A 11 15.23 2.46 4.67
CA ASP A 11 15.65 3.23 3.49
C ASP A 11 14.65 4.33 3.11
N GLY A 12 13.58 4.51 3.90
CA GLY A 12 12.64 5.62 3.79
C GLY A 12 11.45 5.39 2.87
N GLN A 13 11.36 4.22 2.23
CA GLN A 13 10.22 3.82 1.40
C GLN A 13 8.94 3.66 2.24
N LEU A 14 7.81 4.04 1.66
CA LEU A 14 6.49 3.82 2.26
C LEU A 14 5.84 2.57 1.67
N LEU A 15 5.33 1.71 2.55
CA LEU A 15 4.68 0.46 2.22
C LEU A 15 3.30 0.39 2.89
N LEU A 16 2.27 0.11 2.11
CA LEU A 16 0.91 -0.11 2.58
C LEU A 16 0.70 -1.60 2.85
N ASP A 17 0.26 -1.98 4.06
CA ASP A 17 -0.22 -3.34 4.35
C ASP A 17 -1.60 -3.55 3.70
N CYS A 18 -1.70 -4.46 2.75
CA CYS A 18 -2.95 -4.75 2.04
C CYS A 18 -3.57 -6.09 2.47
N GLN A 19 -2.92 -6.82 3.36
CA GLN A 19 -3.35 -8.14 3.79
C GLN A 19 -4.53 -8.05 4.76
N ALA A 20 -5.52 -8.92 4.59
CA ALA A 20 -6.67 -8.99 5.49
C ALA A 20 -6.24 -9.34 6.92
N ASP A 21 -6.87 -8.70 7.92
CA ASP A 21 -6.58 -8.92 9.35
C ASP A 21 -6.81 -10.36 9.80
N SER A 22 -7.75 -11.07 9.15
CA SER A 22 -8.00 -12.51 9.39
C SER A 22 -6.77 -13.38 9.09
N LEU A 23 -5.86 -12.90 8.24
CA LEU A 23 -4.57 -13.54 7.92
C LEU A 23 -3.42 -12.96 8.77
N GLY A 24 -3.75 -12.32 9.90
CA GLY A 24 -2.81 -11.60 10.74
C GLY A 24 -1.70 -12.46 11.35
N LEU A 25 -1.94 -13.76 11.51
CA LEU A 25 -1.01 -14.74 12.09
C LEU A 25 0.12 -15.16 11.14
N LEU A 26 0.01 -14.89 9.84
CA LEU A 26 1.09 -15.19 8.89
C LEU A 26 2.35 -14.36 9.21
N GLY A 27 3.52 -14.95 8.96
CA GLY A 27 4.82 -14.28 9.15
C GLY A 27 5.11 -13.20 8.10
N SER A 28 4.38 -13.21 6.99
CA SER A 28 4.48 -12.25 5.91
C SER A 28 3.24 -11.35 5.81
N ARG A 29 3.41 -10.25 5.08
CA ARG A 29 2.37 -9.31 4.67
C ARG A 29 2.44 -9.08 3.17
N LEU A 30 1.29 -9.15 2.51
CA LEU A 30 1.12 -8.57 1.18
C LEU A 30 1.11 -7.05 1.31
N VAL A 31 2.11 -6.40 0.74
CA VAL A 31 2.26 -4.95 0.76
C VAL A 31 2.29 -4.35 -0.63
N VAL A 32 1.99 -3.06 -0.72
CA VAL A 32 2.12 -2.28 -1.96
C VAL A 32 2.96 -1.02 -1.68
N PRO A 33 3.94 -0.69 -2.54
CA PRO A 33 4.71 0.53 -2.36
C PRO A 33 3.89 1.78 -2.65
N LEU A 34 4.12 2.80 -1.82
CA LEU A 34 3.60 4.15 -1.99
C LEU A 34 4.77 5.03 -2.46
N ILE A 35 4.75 5.44 -3.73
CA ILE A 35 5.84 6.20 -4.37
C ILE A 35 5.42 7.66 -4.45
N PRO A 36 6.30 8.63 -4.13
CA PRO A 36 6.03 10.05 -4.36
C PRO A 36 5.44 10.29 -5.75
N LEU A 37 4.38 11.09 -5.86
CA LEU A 37 3.60 11.22 -7.09
C LEU A 37 4.43 11.70 -8.28
N ASP A 38 5.46 12.50 -8.03
CA ASP A 38 6.42 13.01 -9.02
C ASP A 38 7.44 11.97 -9.52
N GLN A 39 7.62 10.88 -8.78
CA GLN A 39 8.54 9.77 -9.09
C GLN A 39 7.79 8.49 -9.52
N ALA A 40 6.47 8.47 -9.35
CA ALA A 40 5.65 7.32 -9.68
C ALA A 40 5.58 7.07 -11.21
N PRO A 41 5.39 5.81 -11.64
CA PRO A 41 5.12 5.51 -13.04
C PRO A 41 3.82 6.20 -13.51
N PRO A 42 3.62 6.36 -14.85
CA PRO A 42 2.43 7.01 -15.39
C PRO A 42 1.13 6.49 -14.76
N ARG A 43 0.34 7.44 -14.24
CA ARG A 43 -0.83 7.12 -13.42
C ARG A 43 -1.91 6.43 -14.25
N ARG A 44 -2.49 5.37 -13.68
CA ARG A 44 -3.71 4.72 -14.14
C ARG A 44 -4.74 4.84 -13.02
N ALA A 45 -5.76 5.67 -13.19
CA ALA A 45 -6.60 6.15 -12.09
C ALA A 45 -7.21 5.05 -11.20
N HIS A 46 -7.63 3.92 -11.77
CA HIS A 46 -8.20 2.79 -11.03
C HIS A 46 -7.17 1.80 -10.50
N LEU A 47 -5.98 1.73 -11.11
CA LEU A 47 -4.92 0.82 -10.67
C LEU A 47 -4.01 1.48 -9.63
N ASN A 48 -3.79 2.80 -9.72
CA ASN A 48 -2.83 3.55 -8.91
C ASN A 48 -3.52 4.75 -8.24
N PRO A 49 -4.30 4.51 -7.17
CA PRO A 49 -4.88 5.59 -6.37
C PRO A 49 -3.79 6.43 -5.70
N VAL A 50 -4.14 7.68 -5.37
CA VAL A 50 -3.21 8.65 -4.78
C VAL A 50 -3.72 9.05 -3.40
N PHE A 51 -2.81 9.14 -2.44
CA PHE A 51 -3.10 9.47 -1.05
C PHE A 51 -2.27 10.66 -0.60
N ASP A 52 -2.84 11.48 0.29
CA ASP A 52 -2.08 12.45 1.08
C ASP A 52 -1.59 11.76 2.35
N ILE A 53 -0.27 11.75 2.56
CA ILE A 53 0.38 11.14 3.71
C ILE A 53 1.41 12.14 4.21
N GLU A 54 1.23 12.63 5.44
CA GLU A 54 2.11 13.64 6.07
C GLU A 54 2.29 14.91 5.21
N GLY A 55 1.27 15.30 4.41
CA GLY A 55 1.33 16.46 3.52
C GLY A 55 2.03 16.20 2.18
N GLY A 56 2.46 14.97 1.92
CA GLY A 56 3.01 14.52 0.63
C GLY A 56 1.99 13.71 -0.16
N LEU A 57 2.00 13.87 -1.50
CA LEU A 57 1.18 13.05 -2.39
C LEU A 57 1.94 11.79 -2.82
N TYR A 58 1.35 10.63 -2.55
CA TYR A 58 1.92 9.33 -2.89
C TYR A 58 0.95 8.52 -3.74
N ALA A 59 1.46 7.91 -4.81
CA ALA A 59 0.72 6.94 -5.60
C ALA A 59 0.95 5.53 -5.05
N MET A 60 -0.13 4.79 -4.81
CA MET A 60 -0.08 3.36 -4.65
C MET A 60 0.25 2.71 -5.98
N VAL A 61 1.34 1.96 -6.06
CA VAL A 61 1.79 1.32 -7.30
C VAL A 61 1.44 -0.17 -7.23
N THR A 62 0.16 -0.46 -7.44
CA THR A 62 -0.44 -1.79 -7.16
C THR A 62 0.23 -2.93 -7.89
N GLN A 63 0.71 -2.71 -9.11
CA GLN A 63 1.42 -3.73 -9.88
C GLN A 63 2.79 -4.12 -9.28
N PHE A 64 3.28 -3.38 -8.28
CA PHE A 64 4.49 -3.71 -7.51
C PHE A 64 4.17 -4.36 -6.16
N ALA A 65 2.95 -4.90 -5.99
CA ALA A 65 2.60 -5.67 -4.81
C ALA A 65 3.59 -6.83 -4.57
N ALA A 66 4.00 -7.01 -3.32
CA ALA A 66 4.97 -8.03 -2.93
C ALA A 66 4.65 -8.59 -1.54
N ALA A 67 5.13 -9.80 -1.25
CA ALA A 67 5.10 -10.35 0.11
C ALA A 67 6.40 -10.01 0.83
N LEU A 68 6.31 -9.34 1.98
CA LEU A 68 7.45 -9.04 2.84
C LEU A 68 7.29 -9.68 4.23
N SER A 69 8.41 -9.91 4.92
CA SER A 69 8.39 -10.32 6.32
C SER A 69 7.84 -9.20 7.19
N ARG A 70 7.07 -9.57 8.22
CA ARG A 70 6.59 -8.61 9.23
C ARG A 70 7.72 -7.83 9.91
N SER A 71 8.94 -8.39 9.98
CA SER A 71 10.11 -7.72 10.56
C SER A 71 10.64 -6.55 9.73
N GLU A 72 10.26 -6.45 8.46
CA GLU A 72 10.65 -5.36 7.55
C GLU A 72 9.76 -4.12 7.74
N LEU A 73 8.55 -4.32 8.29
CA LEU A 73 7.54 -3.28 8.47
C LEU A 73 7.67 -2.71 9.89
N ARG A 74 8.50 -1.67 10.02
CA ARG A 74 8.98 -1.18 11.32
C ARG A 74 8.15 -0.05 11.89
N THR A 75 8.13 1.10 11.21
CA THR A 75 7.55 2.34 11.75
C THR A 75 6.22 2.61 11.08
N LYS A 76 5.10 2.44 11.79
CA LYS A 76 3.80 2.90 11.29
C LYS A 76 3.80 4.43 11.22
N VAL A 77 3.37 4.99 10.09
CA VAL A 77 3.32 6.45 9.85
C VAL A 77 1.92 6.96 9.53
N ALA A 78 1.03 6.13 8.99
CA ALA A 78 -0.34 6.51 8.67
C ALA A 78 -1.29 5.31 8.69
N ASP A 79 -2.58 5.61 8.60
CA ASP A 79 -3.69 4.67 8.43
C ASP A 79 -4.53 5.10 7.22
N LEU A 80 -4.72 4.22 6.25
CA LEU A 80 -5.49 4.48 5.05
C LEU A 80 -6.83 3.72 5.03
N THR A 81 -7.36 3.34 6.19
CA THR A 81 -8.63 2.60 6.28
C THR A 81 -9.78 3.34 5.62
N ALA A 82 -9.79 4.68 5.69
CA ALA A 82 -10.77 5.53 5.01
C ALA A 82 -10.78 5.35 3.47
N TYR A 83 -9.66 4.94 2.88
CA TYR A 83 -9.49 4.71 1.44
C TYR A 83 -9.66 3.23 1.04
N ARG A 84 -10.23 2.39 1.93
CA ARG A 84 -10.45 0.96 1.69
C ARG A 84 -11.04 0.67 0.32
N PHE A 85 -12.05 1.42 -0.11
CA PHE A 85 -12.69 1.19 -1.40
C PHE A 85 -11.75 1.40 -2.58
N ASP A 86 -10.93 2.45 -2.55
CA ASP A 86 -9.96 2.74 -3.60
C ASP A 86 -8.85 1.68 -3.65
N ILE A 87 -8.37 1.25 -2.48
CA ILE A 87 -7.33 0.22 -2.35
C ILE A 87 -7.83 -1.12 -2.88
N ILE A 88 -9.05 -1.54 -2.51
CA ILE A 88 -9.63 -2.80 -2.98
C ILE A 88 -9.93 -2.74 -4.49
N ARG A 89 -10.46 -1.63 -4.99
CA ARG A 89 -10.66 -1.43 -6.44
C ARG A 89 -9.37 -1.55 -7.22
N ALA A 90 -8.25 -1.07 -6.68
CA ALA A 90 -6.96 -1.19 -7.33
C ALA A 90 -6.53 -2.66 -7.49
N PHE A 91 -6.75 -3.48 -6.46
CA PHE A 91 -6.51 -4.92 -6.56
C PHE A 91 -7.50 -5.63 -7.48
N ASP A 92 -8.78 -5.25 -7.48
CA ASP A 92 -9.77 -5.80 -8.40
C ASP A 92 -9.36 -5.51 -9.85
N MET A 93 -9.03 -4.26 -10.17
CA MET A 93 -8.48 -3.87 -11.47
C MET A 93 -7.20 -4.65 -11.84
N MET A 94 -6.30 -4.88 -10.88
CA MET A 94 -5.06 -5.63 -11.12
C MET A 94 -5.30 -7.13 -11.41
N LEU A 95 -6.27 -7.74 -10.72
CA LEU A 95 -6.49 -9.18 -10.73
C LEU A 95 -7.58 -9.63 -11.72
N THR A 96 -8.63 -8.83 -11.87
CA THR A 96 -9.85 -9.15 -12.62
C THR A 96 -10.10 -8.18 -13.77
N GLY A 97 -9.53 -6.97 -13.71
CA GLY A 97 -9.70 -5.94 -14.73
C GLY A 97 -10.99 -5.11 -14.60
N VAL A 98 -11.66 -5.17 -13.44
CA VAL A 98 -12.92 -4.47 -13.14
C VAL A 98 -12.68 -3.17 -12.37
#